data_AF-A0A8J7A668-F1
#
_entry.id   AF-A0A8J7A668-F1
#
_cell.length_a   1.000
_cell.length_b   1.000
_cell.length_c   1.000
_cell.angle_alpha   90.00
_cell.angle_beta   90.00
_cell.angle_gamma   90.00
#
_symmetry.space_group_name_H-M   'P 1'
#
loop_
_entity.id
_entity.type
_entity.pdbx_description
1 polymer ?
#
loop_
_entity_poly.entity_id
_entity_poly.type
_entity_poly.pdbx_seq_one_letter_code
_entity_poly.pdbx_strand_id
1 'polypeptide(L)'
;MQASKNNKSGYLAAIIGSLIGAIPLLYLGGYLGMAYLNNFMPNAELEGIFPPLIGQFLGWWIGEVLGCWLALRWQNYRKVNKTAKLLAMLTPIGIILWVVISIFAFQLLNRSLSDLEIVQLQNQLRPISVCLLIIALAWLARFLTKPQPRHRHTYE
;
A
#
# COMPACT_ATOMS: atom_id res chain seq x y z
N MET A 1 -32.78 -11.26 5.80
CA MET A 1 -31.89 -10.41 6.62
C MET A 1 -30.44 -10.87 6.46
N GLN A 2 -29.64 -10.29 5.56
CA GLN A 2 -28.20 -10.65 5.44
C GLN A 2 -27.32 -9.59 4.75
N ALA A 3 -27.79 -8.34 4.63
CA ALA A 3 -27.07 -7.28 3.91
C ALA A 3 -25.94 -6.62 4.72
N SER A 4 -25.97 -6.69 6.06
CA SER A 4 -24.98 -6.04 6.93
C SER A 4 -23.67 -6.85 7.07
N LYS A 5 -23.77 -8.19 7.19
CA LYS A 5 -22.62 -9.08 7.42
C LYS A 5 -21.65 -9.11 6.23
N ASN A 6 -22.17 -9.00 5.00
CA ASN A 6 -21.37 -9.05 3.77
C ASN A 6 -20.54 -7.78 3.50
N ASN A 7 -20.95 -6.62 4.03
CA ASN A 7 -20.23 -5.38 3.77
C ASN A 7 -18.93 -5.28 4.59
N LYS A 8 -18.96 -5.65 5.87
CA LYS A 8 -17.77 -5.63 6.75
C LYS A 8 -16.69 -6.59 6.25
N SER A 9 -17.10 -7.76 5.75
CA SER A 9 -16.20 -8.76 5.15
C SER A 9 -15.44 -8.20 3.94
N GLY A 10 -16.06 -7.34 3.13
CA GLY A 10 -15.42 -6.76 1.94
C GLY A 10 -14.33 -5.73 2.24
N TYR A 11 -14.44 -4.96 3.34
CA TYR A 11 -13.37 -4.06 3.76
C TYR A 11 -12.17 -4.84 4.31
N LEU A 12 -12.44 -5.86 5.13
CA LEU A 12 -11.40 -6.74 5.67
C LEU A 12 -10.68 -7.49 4.55
N ALA A 13 -11.41 -8.02 3.57
CA ALA A 13 -10.82 -8.69 2.41
C ALA A 13 -9.91 -7.74 1.61
N ALA A 14 -10.35 -6.50 1.37
CA ALA A 14 -9.53 -5.49 0.69
C ALA A 14 -8.25 -5.20 1.49
N ILE A 15 -8.36 -4.95 2.80
CA ILE A 15 -7.21 -4.64 3.66
C ILE A 15 -6.23 -5.82 3.75
N ILE A 16 -6.72 -7.01 4.07
CA ILE A 16 -5.88 -8.21 4.24
C ILE A 16 -5.22 -8.57 2.91
N GLY A 17 -5.98 -8.55 1.81
CA GLY A 17 -5.43 -8.79 0.48
C GLY A 17 -4.34 -7.77 0.12
N SER A 18 -4.59 -6.50 0.38
CA SER A 18 -3.62 -5.41 0.13
C SER A 18 -2.34 -5.60 0.95
N LEU A 19 -2.44 -5.93 2.24
CA LEU A 19 -1.28 -6.16 3.11
C LEU A 19 -0.48 -7.39 2.67
N ILE A 20 -1.15 -8.52 2.45
CA ILE A 20 -0.51 -9.78 2.04
C ILE A 20 0.14 -9.64 0.66
N GLY A 21 -0.44 -8.86 -0.25
CA GLY A 21 0.16 -8.60 -1.55
C GLY A 21 1.31 -7.60 -1.49
N ALA A 22 1.14 -6.48 -0.79
CA ALA A 22 2.12 -5.40 -0.74
C ALA A 22 3.41 -5.81 -0.02
N ILE A 23 3.32 -6.46 1.14
CA ILE A 23 4.49 -6.75 1.97
C ILE A 23 5.53 -7.61 1.22
N PRO A 24 5.20 -8.78 0.66
CA PRO A 24 6.16 -9.62 -0.05
C PRO A 24 6.72 -8.93 -1.30
N LEU A 25 5.87 -8.26 -2.10
CA LEU A 25 6.33 -7.61 -3.31
C LEU A 25 7.19 -6.37 -3.03
N LEU A 26 6.96 -5.66 -1.92
CA LEU A 26 7.82 -4.56 -1.48
C LEU A 26 9.24 -5.08 -1.21
N TYR A 27 9.38 -6.16 -0.43
CA TYR A 27 10.68 -6.76 -0.15
C TYR A 27 11.33 -7.35 -1.39
N LEU A 28 10.55 -8.06 -2.22
CA LEU A 28 11.05 -8.62 -3.48
C LEU A 28 11.52 -7.53 -4.44
N GLY A 29 10.77 -6.43 -4.55
CA GLY A 29 11.13 -5.29 -5.38
C GLY A 29 12.43 -4.64 -4.93
N GLY A 30 12.62 -4.45 -3.62
CA GLY A 30 13.87 -3.95 -3.06
C GLY A 30 15.04 -4.90 -3.32
N TYR A 31 14.84 -6.21 -3.13
CA TYR A 31 15.85 -7.22 -3.43
C TYR A 31 16.26 -7.22 -4.89
N LEU A 32 15.29 -7.16 -5.82
CA LEU A 32 15.56 -7.09 -7.26
C LEU A 32 16.29 -5.80 -7.65
N GLY A 33 15.94 -4.67 -7.03
CA GLY A 33 16.66 -3.41 -7.26
C GLY A 33 18.10 -3.44 -6.73
N MET A 34 18.35 -4.09 -5.59
CA MET A 34 19.71 -4.33 -5.09
C MET A 34 20.50 -5.28 -5.99
N ALA A 35 19.86 -6.36 -6.47
CA ALA A 35 20.47 -7.27 -7.42
C ALA A 35 20.81 -6.56 -8.73
N TYR A 36 19.96 -5.65 -9.20
CA TYR A 36 20.24 -4.82 -10.37
C TYR A 36 21.46 -3.92 -10.14
N LEU A 37 21.51 -3.21 -9.02
CA LEU A 37 22.66 -2.39 -8.64
C LEU A 37 23.96 -3.21 -8.71
N ASN A 38 24.01 -4.33 -7.99
CA ASN A 38 25.22 -5.13 -7.82
C ASN A 38 25.74 -5.68 -9.15
N ASN A 39 24.85 -5.94 -10.12
CA ASN A 39 25.22 -6.54 -11.41
C ASN A 39 25.52 -5.49 -12.50
N PHE A 40 24.85 -4.33 -12.48
CA PHE A 40 24.89 -3.38 -13.60
C PHE A 40 25.46 -2.01 -13.23
N MET A 41 25.50 -1.65 -11.95
CA MET A 41 25.95 -0.33 -11.47
C MET A 41 26.81 -0.45 -10.20
N PRO A 42 27.87 -1.28 -10.17
CA PRO A 42 28.62 -1.57 -8.94
C PRO A 42 29.38 -0.37 -8.37
N ASN A 43 29.70 0.64 -9.20
CA ASN A 43 30.46 1.83 -8.80
C ASN A 43 29.57 3.07 -8.60
N ALA A 44 28.24 2.94 -8.67
CA ALA A 44 27.32 4.05 -8.51
C ALA A 44 27.08 4.32 -7.03
N GLU A 45 27.70 5.39 -6.49
CA GLU A 45 27.56 5.74 -5.07
C GLU A 45 26.15 6.27 -4.76
N LEU A 46 25.79 7.44 -5.29
CA LEU A 46 24.48 8.07 -5.01
C LEU A 46 23.38 7.58 -5.95
N GLU A 47 23.71 7.36 -7.23
CA GLU A 47 22.76 6.88 -8.24
C GLU A 47 22.31 5.44 -7.98
N GLY A 48 23.12 4.69 -7.22
CA GLY A 48 22.82 3.32 -6.85
C GLY A 48 21.64 3.15 -5.91
N ILE A 49 21.18 4.22 -5.25
CA ILE A 49 20.04 4.15 -4.33
C ILE A 49 18.70 4.12 -5.10
N PHE A 50 18.65 4.61 -6.34
CA PHE A 50 17.42 4.71 -7.11
C PHE A 50 16.82 3.34 -7.48
N PRO A 51 17.58 2.36 -8.04
CA PRO A 51 17.00 1.07 -8.43
C PRO A 51 16.32 0.30 -7.27
N PRO A 52 16.94 0.16 -6.07
CA PRO A 52 16.28 -0.43 -4.91
C PRO A 52 15.00 0.31 -4.49
N LEU A 53 15.01 1.65 -4.48
CA LEU A 53 13.83 2.44 -4.09
C LEU A 53 12.68 2.29 -5.10
N ILE A 54 12.98 2.40 -6.39
CA ILE A 54 11.99 2.22 -7.46
C ILE A 54 11.42 0.80 -7.38
N GLY A 55 12.28 -0.20 -7.19
CA GLY A 55 11.86 -1.58 -7.00
C GLY A 55 10.90 -1.75 -5.82
N GLN A 56 11.22 -1.17 -4.65
CA GLN A 56 10.33 -1.20 -3.48
C GLN A 56 8.97 -0.55 -3.74
N PHE A 57 8.94 0.64 -4.35
CA PHE A 57 7.68 1.35 -4.60
C PHE A 57 6.82 0.67 -5.66
N LEU A 58 7.43 0.15 -6.73
CA LEU A 58 6.71 -0.66 -7.72
C LEU A 58 6.18 -1.96 -7.11
N GLY A 59 7.00 -2.62 -6.30
CA GLY A 59 6.62 -3.82 -5.56
C GLY A 59 5.43 -3.59 -4.64
N TRP A 60 5.48 -2.54 -3.83
CA TRP A 60 4.35 -2.10 -3.01
C TRP A 60 3.12 -1.85 -3.88
N TRP A 61 3.22 -0.99 -4.90
CA TRP A 61 2.08 -0.60 -5.72
C TRP A 61 1.39 -1.80 -6.38
N ILE A 62 2.17 -2.65 -7.06
CA ILE A 62 1.66 -3.83 -7.76
C ILE A 62 1.08 -4.83 -6.74
N GLY A 63 1.80 -5.08 -5.64
CA GLY A 63 1.39 -6.03 -4.62
C GLY A 63 0.08 -5.63 -3.94
N GLU A 64 -0.06 -4.35 -3.59
CA GLU A 64 -1.27 -3.82 -2.97
C GLU A 64 -2.50 -4.00 -3.87
N VAL A 65 -2.37 -3.61 -5.14
CA VAL A 65 -3.46 -3.68 -6.12
C VAL A 65 -3.85 -5.12 -6.44
N LEU A 66 -2.86 -5.97 -6.74
CA LEU A 66 -3.11 -7.37 -7.07
C LEU A 66 -3.64 -8.16 -5.87
N GLY A 67 -3.09 -7.94 -4.68
CA GLY A 67 -3.54 -8.57 -3.45
C GLY A 67 -4.98 -8.20 -3.10
N CYS A 68 -5.33 -6.91 -3.21
CA CYS A 68 -6.71 -6.44 -3.05
C CYS A 68 -7.66 -7.06 -4.07
N TRP A 69 -7.26 -7.05 -5.35
CA TRP A 69 -8.06 -7.63 -6.44
C TRP A 69 -8.30 -9.12 -6.22
N LEU A 70 -7.26 -9.89 -5.89
CA LEU A 70 -7.35 -11.34 -5.68
C LEU A 70 -8.25 -11.68 -4.49
N ALA A 71 -8.07 -11.00 -3.36
CA ALA A 71 -8.87 -11.24 -2.15
C ALA A 71 -10.36 -10.92 -2.37
N LEU A 72 -10.65 -9.81 -3.06
CA LEU A 72 -12.02 -9.43 -3.39
C LEU A 72 -12.64 -10.34 -4.46
N ARG A 73 -11.84 -10.83 -5.42
CA ARG A 73 -12.28 -11.75 -6.47
C ARG A 73 -12.59 -13.13 -5.89
N TRP A 74 -11.75 -13.63 -4.99
CA TRP A 74 -11.97 -14.90 -4.29
C TRP A 74 -13.30 -14.93 -3.54
N GLN A 75 -13.68 -13.80 -2.94
CA GLN A 75 -14.96 -13.66 -2.23
C GLN A 75 -16.13 -13.20 -3.13
N ASN A 76 -15.95 -13.18 -4.46
CA ASN A 76 -17.00 -12.86 -5.45
C ASN A 76 -17.71 -11.50 -5.26
N TYR A 77 -17.01 -10.45 -4.82
CA TYR A 77 -17.64 -9.13 -4.65
C TYR A 77 -18.00 -8.44 -5.98
N ARG A 78 -19.18 -7.82 -6.05
CA ARG A 78 -19.75 -7.26 -7.31
C ARG A 78 -19.07 -5.99 -7.88
N LYS A 79 -17.94 -5.54 -7.34
CA LYS A 79 -17.23 -4.32 -7.81
C LYS A 79 -15.70 -4.42 -7.72
N VAL A 80 -15.14 -5.63 -7.74
CA VAL A 80 -13.69 -5.86 -7.58
C VAL A 80 -12.85 -4.95 -8.48
N ASN A 81 -13.13 -4.95 -9.79
CA ASN A 81 -12.34 -4.20 -10.76
C ASN A 81 -12.41 -2.69 -10.54
N LYS A 82 -13.53 -2.15 -10.03
CA LYS A 82 -13.64 -0.72 -9.70
C LYS A 82 -12.79 -0.39 -8.47
N THR A 83 -12.84 -1.23 -7.43
CA THR A 83 -12.01 -1.06 -6.23
C THR A 83 -10.52 -1.13 -6.57
N ALA A 84 -10.10 -2.14 -7.33
CA ALA A 84 -8.70 -2.32 -7.73
C ALA A 84 -8.18 -1.18 -8.62
N LYS A 85 -8.98 -0.69 -9.59
CA LYS A 85 -8.61 0.47 -10.42
C LYS A 85 -8.45 1.73 -9.60
N LEU A 86 -9.37 1.98 -8.67
CA LEU A 86 -9.28 3.15 -7.80
C LEU A 86 -8.06 3.05 -6.89
N LEU A 87 -7.80 1.87 -6.33
CA LEU A 87 -6.61 1.62 -5.51
C LEU A 87 -5.33 1.86 -6.33
N ALA A 88 -5.29 1.38 -7.57
CA ALA A 88 -4.14 1.59 -8.46
C ALA A 88 -3.86 3.08 -8.76
N MET A 89 -4.88 3.94 -8.72
CA MET A 89 -4.71 5.40 -8.85
C MET A 89 -4.33 6.06 -7.52
N LEU A 90 -4.87 5.57 -6.40
CA LEU A 90 -4.63 6.14 -5.07
C LEU A 90 -3.26 5.77 -4.51
N THR A 91 -2.76 4.56 -4.77
CA THR A 91 -1.49 4.08 -4.19
C THR A 91 -0.28 4.93 -4.59
N PRO A 92 -0.07 5.32 -5.87
CA PRO A 92 1.04 6.23 -6.21
C PRO A 92 0.95 7.57 -5.48
N ILE A 93 -0.26 8.13 -5.35
CA ILE A 93 -0.49 9.39 -4.63
C ILE A 93 -0.17 9.20 -3.14
N GLY A 94 -0.63 8.09 -2.56
CA GLY A 94 -0.34 7.72 -1.17
C GLY A 94 1.16 7.58 -0.93
N ILE A 95 1.88 6.89 -1.80
CA ILE A 95 3.34 6.73 -1.72
C ILE A 95 4.03 8.10 -1.71
N ILE A 96 3.68 9.00 -2.64
CA ILE A 96 4.26 10.34 -2.71
C ILE A 96 3.98 11.12 -1.42
N LEU A 97 2.74 11.13 -0.95
CA LEU A 97 2.36 11.79 0.30
C LEU A 97 3.14 11.23 1.49
N TRP A 98 3.26 9.90 1.58
CA TRP A 98 4.01 9.24 2.64
C TRP A 98 5.49 9.60 2.62
N VAL A 99 6.12 9.66 1.44
CA VAL A 99 7.51 10.10 1.30
C VAL A 99 7.68 11.54 1.78
N VAL A 100 6.83 12.47 1.33
CA VAL A 100 6.90 13.89 1.72
C VAL A 100 6.72 14.05 3.23
N ILE A 101 5.71 13.41 3.81
CA ILE A 101 5.44 13.46 5.26
C ILE A 101 6.60 12.83 6.04
N SER A 102 7.17 11.71 5.57
CA SER A 102 8.29 11.05 6.24
C SER A 102 9.55 11.92 6.25
N ILE A 103 9.85 12.61 5.14
CA ILE A 103 10.98 13.55 5.07
C ILE A 103 10.77 14.71 6.04
N PHE A 104 9.57 15.29 6.07
CA PHE A 104 9.26 16.39 6.97
C PHE A 104 9.33 15.98 8.45
N ALA A 105 8.77 14.81 8.78
CA ALA A 105 8.83 14.25 10.13
C ALA A 105 10.28 13.97 10.55
N PHE A 106 11.11 13.45 9.65
CA PHE A 106 12.53 13.22 9.89
C PHE A 106 13.28 14.52 10.17
N GLN A 107 13.06 15.55 9.36
CA GLN A 107 13.66 16.87 9.58
C GLN A 107 13.26 17.49 10.92
N LEU A 108 12.03 17.26 11.36
CA LEU A 108 11.55 17.74 12.66
C LEU A 108 12.19 16.97 13.82
N LEU A 109 12.28 15.64 13.72
CA LEU A 109 12.91 14.78 14.75
C LEU A 109 14.40 15.04 14.88
N ASN A 110 15.09 15.33 13.77
CA ASN A 110 16.53 15.62 13.76
C ASN A 110 16.90 16.91 14.51
N ARG A 111 15.93 17.76 14.83
CA ARG A 111 16.17 18.95 15.68
C ARG A 111 16.24 18.61 17.17
N SER A 112 15.75 17.45 17.58
CA SER A 112 15.46 17.15 18.98
C SER A 112 16.14 15.90 19.52
N LEU A 113 16.60 14.99 18.65
CA LEU A 113 17.15 13.69 19.02
C LEU A 113 18.57 13.50 18.49
N SER A 114 19.30 12.56 19.09
CA SER A 114 20.61 12.14 18.60
C SER A 114 20.50 11.19 17.40
N ASP A 115 21.53 11.17 16.52
CA ASP A 115 21.52 10.38 15.28
C ASP A 115 21.20 8.89 15.50
N LEU A 116 21.70 8.29 16.58
CA LEU A 116 21.48 6.88 16.90
C LEU A 116 20.01 6.58 17.24
N GLU A 117 19.38 7.45 18.04
CA GLU A 117 17.97 7.32 18.43
C GLU A 117 17.05 7.48 17.22
N ILE A 118 17.41 8.39 16.30
CA ILE A 118 16.65 8.62 15.07
C ILE A 118 16.67 7.38 14.18
N VAL A 119 17.84 6.75 13.98
CA VAL A 119 17.95 5.54 13.14
C VAL A 119 17.13 4.40 13.71
N GLN A 120 17.18 4.18 15.03
CA GLN A 120 16.39 3.12 15.68
C GLN A 120 14.89 3.39 15.56
N LEU A 121 14.47 4.62 15.84
CA LEU A 121 13.07 5.03 15.75
C LEU A 121 12.55 4.91 14.30
N GLN A 122 13.36 5.29 13.31
CA GLN A 122 13.01 5.18 11.90
C GLN A 122 12.83 3.72 11.46
N ASN A 123 13.72 2.82 11.89
CA ASN A 123 13.62 1.40 11.56
C ASN A 123 12.35 0.74 12.14
N GLN A 124 11.85 1.23 13.28
CA GLN A 124 10.61 0.76 13.86
C GLN A 124 9.36 1.42 13.25
N LEU A 125 9.38 2.74 13.04
CA LEU A 125 8.22 3.50 12.57
C LEU A 125 7.95 3.33 11.07
N ARG A 126 8.99 3.14 10.26
CA ARG A 126 8.84 2.98 8.81
C ARG A 126 7.92 1.82 8.43
N PRO A 127 8.12 0.57 8.90
CA PRO A 127 7.21 -0.53 8.54
C PRO A 127 5.79 -0.32 9.06
N ILE A 128 5.63 0.24 10.27
CA ILE A 128 4.31 0.51 10.86
C ILE A 128 3.54 1.53 10.02
N SER A 129 4.19 2.65 9.65
CA SER A 129 3.56 3.72 8.88
C SER A 129 3.18 3.28 7.46
N VAL A 130 4.02 2.46 6.80
CA VAL A 130 3.70 1.86 5.50
C VAL A 130 2.47 0.96 5.61
N CYS A 131 2.41 0.07 6.61
CA CYS A 131 1.26 -0.80 6.84
C CYS A 131 -0.02 0.01 7.10
N LEU A 132 0.04 1.05 7.92
CA LEU A 132 -1.10 1.94 8.18
C LEU A 132 -1.59 2.62 6.90
N LEU A 133 -0.68 3.06 6.03
CA LEU A 133 -1.04 3.67 4.77
C LEU A 133 -1.74 2.67 3.84
N ILE A 134 -1.21 1.46 3.70
CA ILE A 134 -1.83 0.37 2.92
C ILE A 134 -3.26 0.12 3.40
N ILE A 135 -3.45 0.02 4.73
CA ILE A 135 -4.77 -0.16 5.34
C ILE A 135 -5.71 1.00 4.97
N ALA A 136 -5.23 2.24 5.12
CA ALA A 136 -6.01 3.44 4.84
C ALA A 136 -6.43 3.53 3.36
N LEU A 137 -5.51 3.26 2.43
CA LEU A 137 -5.76 3.28 0.99
C LEU A 137 -6.74 2.20 0.56
N ALA A 138 -6.54 0.96 1.02
CA ALA A 138 -7.45 -0.16 0.74
C ALA A 138 -8.86 0.12 1.28
N TRP A 139 -8.95 0.67 2.49
CA TRP A 139 -10.21 1.06 3.10
C TRP A 139 -10.91 2.17 2.31
N LEU A 140 -10.17 3.23 1.95
CA LEU A 140 -10.68 4.37 1.19
C LEU A 140 -11.16 3.95 -0.19
N ALA A 141 -10.36 3.17 -0.91
CA ALA A 141 -10.73 2.64 -2.23
C ALA A 141 -12.01 1.83 -2.16
N ARG A 142 -12.18 1.00 -1.13
CA ARG A 142 -13.40 0.21 -0.94
C ARG A 142 -14.59 1.07 -0.53
N PHE A 143 -14.38 2.07 0.31
CA PHE A 143 -15.40 3.02 0.74
C PHE A 143 -16.02 3.75 -0.45
N LEU A 144 -15.17 4.29 -1.33
CA LEU A 144 -15.59 5.02 -2.54
C LEU A 144 -16.22 4.12 -3.61
N THR A 145 -15.98 2.81 -3.56
CA THR A 145 -16.50 1.85 -4.55
C THR A 145 -17.61 0.95 -4.01
N LYS A 146 -18.16 1.26 -2.83
CA LYS A 146 -19.21 0.44 -2.20
C LYS A 146 -20.39 0.21 -3.16
N PRO A 147 -20.96 -1.00 -3.22
CA PRO A 147 -22.22 -1.21 -3.94
C PRO A 147 -23.33 -0.38 -3.30
N GLN A 148 -24.06 0.40 -4.10
CA GLN A 148 -25.28 1.06 -3.61
C GLN A 148 -26.24 -0.02 -3.12
N PRO A 149 -27.00 0.23 -2.04
CA PRO A 149 -28.08 -0.66 -1.64
C PRO A 149 -29.01 -0.84 -2.84
N ARG A 150 -29.37 -2.08 -3.15
CA ARG A 150 -30.37 -2.37 -4.18
C ARG A 150 -31.63 -1.60 -3.78
N HIS A 151 -32.00 -0.55 -4.50
CA HIS A 151 -33.35 0.01 -4.38
C HIS A 151 -34.29 -1.15 -4.69
N ARG A 152 -34.97 -1.65 -3.65
CA ARG A 152 -36.14 -2.50 -3.82
C ARG A 152 -37.17 -1.58 -4.46
N HIS A 153 -37.35 -1.65 -5.77
CA HIS A 153 -38.60 -1.18 -6.35
C HIS A 153 -39.69 -2.06 -5.72
N THR A 154 -40.37 -1.50 -4.73
CA THR A 154 -41.72 -1.87 -4.36
C THR A 154 -42.56 -1.63 -5.61
N TYR A 155 -42.89 -2.72 -6.30
CA TYR A 155 -44.09 -2.75 -7.12
C TYR A 155 -45.23 -2.99 -6.14
N GLU A 156 -46.10 -1.98 -6.04
CA GLU A 156 -47.44 -2.08 -5.45
C GLU A 156 -48.28 -3.13 -6.17
#